data_AF-A0A8S3K4Y7-F1
#
_entry.id   AF-A0A8S3K4Y7-F1
#
_cell.length_a   1.000
_cell.length_b   1.000
_cell.length_c   1.000
_cell.angle_alpha   90.00
_cell.angle_beta   90.00
_cell.angle_gamma   90.00
#
_symmetry.space_group_name_H-M   'P 1'
#
loop_
_entity.id
_entity.type
_entity.pdbx_description
1 polymer ?
#
loop_
_entity_poly.entity_id
_entity_poly.type
_entity_poly.pdbx_seq_one_letter_code
_entity_poly.pdbx_strand_id
1 'polypeptide(L)'
;FHEWPETALVSVAKRFIQDVESLPIEYHDSVAQFMAYVHSSVNEMSVQYLSNERRYNYTTPKSFLEQIGLYRNLLQTKRREHE
;
A
#
# COMPACT_ATOMS: atom_id res chain seq x y z
N PHE A 1 -19.25 4.26 1.10
CA PHE A 1 -18.19 4.42 0.09
C PHE A 1 -17.84 3.04 -0.41
N HIS A 2 -17.68 2.83 -1.72
CA HIS A 2 -17.30 1.50 -2.23
C HIS A 2 -15.78 1.35 -2.15
N GLU A 3 -15.33 0.17 -1.73
CA GLU A 3 -13.92 -0.18 -1.74
C GLU A 3 -13.37 -0.07 -3.17
N TRP A 4 -12.11 0.34 -3.28
CA TRP A 4 -11.46 0.39 -4.58
C TRP A 4 -11.19 -1.04 -5.07
N PRO A 5 -11.48 -1.36 -6.34
CA PRO A 5 -11.11 -2.65 -6.89
C PRO A 5 -9.58 -2.78 -6.93
N GLU A 6 -9.09 -4.01 -6.89
CA GLU A 6 -7.65 -4.30 -6.92
C GLU A 6 -6.94 -3.65 -8.11
N THR A 7 -7.57 -3.62 -9.29
CA THR A 7 -7.03 -2.96 -10.48
C THR A 7 -6.81 -1.46 -10.26
N ALA A 8 -7.70 -0.78 -9.52
CA ALA A 8 -7.53 0.61 -9.15
C ALA A 8 -6.40 0.79 -8.14
N LEU A 9 -6.30 -0.09 -7.13
CA LEU A 9 -5.20 -0.07 -6.16
C LEU A 9 -3.83 -0.22 -6.86
N VAL A 10 -3.71 -1.19 -7.77
CA VAL A 10 -2.49 -1.40 -8.56
C VAL A 10 -2.19 -0.18 -9.43
N SER A 11 -3.17 0.36 -10.13
CA SER A 11 -2.98 1.54 -10.99
C SER A 11 -2.51 2.76 -10.19
N VAL A 12 -3.09 2.99 -9.01
CA VAL A 12 -2.69 4.10 -8.13
C VAL A 12 -1.29 3.85 -7.57
N ALA A 13 -1.01 2.65 -7.06
CA ALA A 13 0.33 2.33 -6.56
C ALA A 13 1.41 2.51 -7.65
N LYS A 14 1.18 1.97 -8.87
CA LYS A 14 2.08 2.17 -10.02
C LYS A 14 2.34 3.65 -10.29
N ARG A 15 1.28 4.47 -10.31
CA ARG A 15 1.42 5.91 -10.55
C ARG A 15 2.28 6.61 -9.51
N PHE A 16 2.16 6.23 -8.24
CA PHE A 16 2.87 6.90 -7.15
C PHE A 16 4.32 6.42 -6.96
N ILE A 17 4.64 5.17 -7.34
CA ILE A 17 6.01 4.65 -7.25
C ILE A 17 6.88 4.98 -8.48
N GLN A 18 6.27 5.40 -9.59
CA GLN A 18 6.98 5.81 -10.81
C GLN A 18 8.03 6.90 -10.55
N ASP A 19 7.74 7.81 -9.62
CA ASP A 19 8.62 8.95 -9.28
C ASP A 19 9.64 8.61 -8.17
N VAL A 20 9.84 7.33 -7.88
CA VAL A 20 10.80 6.85 -6.87
C VAL A 20 12.09 6.44 -7.58
N GLU A 21 13.03 7.39 -7.72
CA GLU A 21 14.33 7.17 -8.37
C GLU A 21 15.11 5.99 -7.75
N SER A 22 14.93 5.76 -6.46
CA SER A 22 15.54 4.67 -5.72
C SER A 22 14.89 3.31 -5.95
N LEU A 23 13.84 3.18 -6.76
CA LEU A 23 13.21 1.90 -7.04
C LEU A 23 13.52 1.49 -8.49
N PRO A 24 14.32 0.42 -8.72
CA PRO A 24 14.57 -0.06 -10.07
C PRO A 24 13.27 -0.44 -10.78
N ILE A 25 13.18 -0.08 -12.06
CA ILE A 25 11.95 -0.19 -12.88
C ILE A 25 11.41 -1.63 -12.91
N GLU A 26 12.30 -2.63 -12.90
CA GLU A 26 11.95 -4.06 -12.86
C GLU A 26 11.09 -4.45 -11.64
N TYR A 27 11.14 -3.69 -10.54
CA TYR A 27 10.34 -3.93 -9.34
C TYR A 27 9.05 -3.11 -9.25
N HIS A 28 8.80 -2.18 -10.18
CA HIS A 28 7.61 -1.31 -10.09
C HIS A 28 6.32 -2.14 -10.08
N ASP A 29 6.23 -3.10 -11.00
CA ASP A 29 5.03 -3.93 -11.14
C ASP A 29 4.80 -4.82 -9.92
N SER A 30 5.86 -5.47 -9.42
CA SER A 30 5.75 -6.34 -8.23
C SER A 30 5.45 -5.54 -6.97
N VAL A 31 6.05 -4.36 -6.79
CA VAL A 31 5.76 -3.47 -5.66
C VAL A 31 4.32 -2.97 -5.71
N ALA A 32 3.81 -2.56 -6.87
CA ALA A 32 2.43 -2.08 -6.99
C ALA A 32 1.40 -3.20 -6.72
N GLN A 33 1.63 -4.40 -7.23
CA GLN A 33 0.81 -5.58 -6.93
C GLN A 33 0.84 -5.90 -5.43
N PHE A 34 2.03 -5.88 -4.83
CA PHE A 34 2.18 -6.13 -3.40
C PHE A 34 1.47 -5.10 -2.53
N MET A 35 1.54 -3.81 -2.88
CA MET A 35 0.83 -2.75 -2.16
C MET A 35 -0.69 -2.98 -2.18
N ALA A 36 -1.25 -3.31 -3.34
CA ALA A 36 -2.67 -3.63 -3.48
C ALA A 36 -3.05 -4.87 -2.66
N TYR A 37 -2.27 -5.94 -2.76
CA TYR A 37 -2.46 -7.17 -1.99
C TYR A 37 -2.48 -6.91 -0.47
N VAL A 38 -1.46 -6.20 0.05
CA VAL A 38 -1.38 -5.89 1.48
C VAL A 38 -2.58 -5.07 1.93
N HIS A 39 -3.01 -4.07 1.15
CA HIS A 39 -4.18 -3.26 1.48
C HIS A 39 -5.46 -4.10 1.57
N SER A 40 -5.69 -4.97 0.60
CA SER A 40 -6.82 -5.91 0.60
C SER A 40 -6.77 -6.88 1.77
N SER A 41 -5.59 -7.40 2.12
CA SER A 41 -5.43 -8.32 3.26
C SER A 41 -5.80 -7.66 4.60
N VAL A 42 -5.57 -6.35 4.75
CA VAL A 42 -5.98 -5.59 5.94
C VAL A 42 -7.50 -5.42 6.00
N ASN A 43 -8.18 -5.31 4.85
CA ASN A 43 -9.65 -5.35 4.81
C ASN A 43 -10.19 -6.68 5.31
N GLU A 44 -9.66 -7.78 4.80
CA GLU A 44 -10.05 -9.13 5.24
C GLU A 44 -9.81 -9.32 6.74
N MET A 45 -8.64 -8.88 7.24
CA MET A 45 -8.33 -8.92 8.67
C MET A 45 -9.27 -8.04 9.49
N SER A 46 -9.69 -6.88 8.97
CA SER A 46 -10.63 -5.97 9.67
C SER A 46 -12.00 -6.63 9.88
N VAL A 47 -12.46 -7.45 8.92
CA VAL A 47 -13.68 -8.27 9.07
C VAL A 47 -13.52 -9.30 10.20
N GLN A 48 -12.36 -9.98 10.26
CA GLN A 48 -12.07 -10.93 11.33
C GLN A 48 -12.00 -10.24 12.71
N TYR A 49 -11.39 -9.05 12.76
CA TYR A 49 -11.33 -8.23 13.97
C TYR A 49 -12.72 -7.83 14.47
N LEU A 50 -13.62 -7.44 13.57
CA LEU A 50 -14.99 -7.14 13.94
C LEU A 50 -15.73 -8.37 14.49
N SER A 51 -15.52 -9.54 13.88
CA SER A 51 -16.12 -10.80 14.33
C SER A 51 -15.65 -11.19 15.73
N ASN A 52 -14.34 -11.13 15.96
CA ASN A 52 -13.71 -11.67 17.18
C ASN A 52 -13.71 -10.68 18.33
N GLU A 53 -13.34 -9.42 18.06
CA GLU A 53 -13.08 -8.39 19.07
C GLU A 53 -14.20 -7.33 19.14
N ARG A 54 -15.19 -7.40 18.25
CA ARG A 54 -16.26 -6.39 18.11
C ARG A 54 -15.73 -4.97 17.88
N ARG A 55 -14.53 -4.85 17.30
CA ARG A 55 -13.88 -3.57 16.98
C ARG A 55 -13.91 -3.33 15.49
N TYR A 56 -14.35 -2.15 15.09
CA TYR A 56 -14.29 -1.71 13.71
C TYR A 56 -12.93 -1.10 13.40
N ASN A 57 -12.25 -1.67 12.41
CA ASN A 57 -11.12 -1.05 11.73
C ASN A 57 -11.54 -0.77 10.29
N TYR A 58 -11.16 0.40 9.78
CA TYR A 58 -11.51 0.82 8.44
C TYR A 58 -10.24 1.14 7.68
N THR A 59 -10.11 0.57 6.49
CA THR A 59 -9.23 1.15 5.49
C THR A 59 -10.02 2.16 4.67
N THR A 60 -9.31 3.15 4.18
CA THR A 60 -9.84 4.16 3.27
C THR A 60 -8.84 4.36 2.14
N PRO A 61 -9.26 4.91 0.99
CA PRO A 61 -8.32 5.31 -0.05
C PRO A 61 -7.20 6.22 0.48
N LYS A 62 -7.49 7.07 1.48
CA LYS A 62 -6.48 7.89 2.14
C LYS A 62 -5.41 7.04 2.85
N SER A 63 -5.81 6.02 3.62
CA SER A 63 -4.86 5.12 4.27
C SER A 63 -4.00 4.33 3.27
N PHE A 64 -4.52 4.04 2.06
CA PHE A 64 -3.73 3.44 0.99
C PHE A 64 -2.65 4.40 0.46
N LEU A 65 -3.01 5.67 0.24
CA LEU A 65 -2.03 6.70 -0.16
C LEU A 65 -0.97 6.93 0.93
N GLU A 66 -1.37 6.88 2.19
CA GLU A 66 -0.45 6.97 3.34
C GLU A 66 0.51 5.76 3.39
N GLN A 67 0.03 4.54 3.11
CA GLN A 67 0.86 3.33 2.98
C GLN A 67 1.93 3.50 1.87
N ILE A 68 1.54 3.99 0.69
CA ILE A 68 2.49 4.23 -0.42
C ILE A 68 3.51 5.31 -0.03
N GLY A 69 3.05 6.41 0.57
CA GLY A 69 3.91 7.50 1.04
C GLY A 69 4.91 7.04 2.10
N LEU A 70 4.47 6.22 3.06
CA LEU A 70 5.32 5.62 4.08
C LEU A 70 6.41 4.76 3.45
N TYR A 71 6.06 3.88 2.50
CA TYR A 71 7.03 3.05 1.79
C TYR A 71 8.11 3.89 1.08
N ARG A 72 7.69 4.94 0.34
CA ARG A 72 8.62 5.86 -0.33
C ARG A 72 9.61 6.50 0.64
N ASN A 73 9.10 7.04 1.74
CA ASN A 73 9.92 7.70 2.75
C ASN A 73 10.90 6.72 3.42
N LEU A 74 10.44 5.49 3.71
CA LEU A 74 11.26 4.46 4.32
C LEU A 74 12.39 4.03 3.38
N LEU A 75 12.08 3.81 2.09
CA LEU A 75 13.06 3.40 1.09
C LEU A 75 14.16 4.46 0.93
N GLN A 76 13.79 5.73 0.84
CA GLN A 76 14.74 6.84 0.76
C GLN A 76 15.59 6.96 2.03
N THR A 77 14.97 6.87 3.20
CA THR A 77 15.67 6.94 4.49
C THR A 77 16.70 5.82 4.62
N LYS A 78 16.30 4.58 4.31
CA LYS A 78 17.18 3.41 4.40
C LYS A 78 18.34 3.48 3.44
N ARG A 79 18.15 3.97 2.21
CA ARG A 79 19.27 4.16 1.28
C ARG A 79 20.28 5.16 1.79
N ARG A 80 19.84 6.32 2.27
CA ARG A 80 20.72 7.34 2.85
C ARG A 80 21.50 6.85 4.08
N GLU A 81 20.96 5.89 4.84
CA GLU A 81 21.68 5.26 5.97
C GLU A 81 22.79 4.28 5.52
N HIS A 82 22.70 3.77 4.29
CA HIS A 82 23.61 2.76 3.73
C HIS A 82 24.51 3.31 2.60
N GLU A 83 24.43 4.61 2.33
CA GLU A 83 25.35 5.40 1.49
C GLU A 83 26.44 6.05 2.36
#